data_AF-A0A839F609-F1
#
_entry.id   AF-A0A839F609-F1
#
_cell.length_a   1.000
_cell.length_b   1.000
_cell.length_c   1.000
_cell.angle_alpha   90.00
_cell.angle_beta   90.00
_cell.angle_gamma   90.00
#
_symmetry.space_group_name_H-M   'P 1'
#
loop_
_entity.id
_entity.type
_entity.pdbx_description
1 polymer ?
#
loop_
_entity_poly.entity_id
_entity_poly.type
_entity_poly.pdbx_seq_one_letter_code
_entity_poly.pdbx_strand_id
1 'polypeptide(L)'
;MNAPHTCRLAAAALLAAFAAMPARAASAAPRVSAAPDWTTALDWLEQKIPAPEPVGIEAFGSAVAVQGDTAFVSAPKHPQGPSGGQGIVYVYHYADGAWSLVQSLTADDAAPGDEFGNAIALQGSTAMIATHFAAIGGLPQAGAVYVFHYDGTQWLQAQKLVADTPVLVANFGDSVALDGTTAVIGASNEHGAAQEPSVGAAYVFTADANGTWTQAQRLASANPHHWDLFGIAVGLAGDTIMVGVSQETWVDQTSGPGPGAVHVFSRDAGTWGETAVLLADDGVDGDYFGEMLAFDGQTLVVGAPAVSNYQGAAYVYTLSRGDWTQRQKLVATEAEDTAFFARSIALAGDRLVFGAPGASAGETPFAGAAYLFAASGGTWSQSARFTASDAMLGDYLGFAVGLADDAHVVVGATHDLDDGQNLPGAIYAYSSDSIFVDGFEGSR
;
A
#
# COMPACT_ATOMS: atom_id res chain seq x y z
N MET A 1 45.87 -40.37 -36.00
CA MET A 1 45.22 -41.53 -35.37
C MET A 1 45.90 -41.80 -34.04
N ASN A 2 45.09 -41.83 -32.98
CA ASN A 2 45.30 -42.40 -31.65
C ASN A 2 46.54 -41.97 -30.81
N ALA A 3 46.23 -41.33 -29.67
CA ALA A 3 47.05 -41.33 -28.46
C ALA A 3 47.25 -42.77 -27.93
N PRO A 4 48.22 -42.99 -27.01
CA PRO A 4 47.80 -43.06 -25.60
C PRO A 4 48.83 -42.61 -24.53
N HIS A 5 48.25 -42.21 -23.39
CA HIS A 5 48.62 -42.34 -21.96
C HIS A 5 50.07 -42.64 -21.50
N THR A 6 50.55 -41.85 -20.53
CA THR A 6 50.89 -42.19 -19.10
C THR A 6 51.77 -41.07 -18.50
N CYS A 7 51.34 -40.38 -17.44
CA CYS A 7 51.62 -40.64 -16.02
C CYS A 7 53.12 -40.59 -15.61
N ARG A 8 53.57 -39.53 -14.91
CA ARG A 8 54.37 -39.61 -13.65
C ARG A 8 54.82 -38.25 -13.08
N LEU A 9 55.01 -38.33 -11.77
CA LEU A 9 55.36 -37.37 -10.72
C LEU A 9 56.69 -36.56 -10.85
N ALA A 10 56.62 -35.35 -10.27
CA ALA A 10 57.49 -34.75 -9.23
C ALA A 10 58.84 -34.04 -9.53
N ALA A 11 58.97 -32.91 -8.80
CA ALA A 11 60.11 -32.41 -8.02
C ALA A 11 61.09 -31.38 -8.63
N ALA A 12 61.18 -30.22 -7.95
CA ALA A 12 62.38 -29.46 -7.51
C ALA A 12 62.03 -27.95 -7.45
N ALA A 13 61.80 -27.31 -6.30
CA ALA A 13 62.72 -26.93 -5.21
C ALA A 13 63.80 -25.90 -5.60
N LEU A 14 63.74 -24.69 -5.01
CA LEU A 14 64.94 -23.98 -4.58
C LEU A 14 64.68 -23.20 -3.27
N LEU A 15 65.56 -23.47 -2.31
CA LEU A 15 65.66 -22.97 -0.94
C LEU A 15 66.25 -21.56 -0.85
N ALA A 16 65.91 -20.83 0.21
CA ALA A 16 66.85 -19.98 0.93
C ALA A 16 66.52 -19.97 2.44
N ALA A 17 67.56 -19.94 3.26
CA ALA A 17 67.63 -20.57 4.57
C ALA A 17 67.29 -19.67 5.77
N PHE A 18 66.84 -20.34 6.84
CA PHE A 18 66.66 -19.87 8.21
C PHE A 18 67.99 -19.64 8.95
N ALA A 19 68.03 -18.63 9.81
CA ALA A 19 68.82 -18.62 11.03
C ALA A 19 67.90 -18.26 12.22
N ALA A 20 67.81 -19.17 13.18
CA ALA A 20 66.96 -19.07 14.38
C ALA A 20 67.77 -18.57 15.59
N MET A 21 67.13 -17.86 16.53
CA MET A 21 67.40 -17.86 17.98
C MET A 21 66.26 -17.12 18.75
N PRO A 22 66.13 -17.29 20.09
CA PRO A 22 64.91 -17.85 20.70
C PRO A 22 63.92 -16.84 21.32
N ALA A 23 62.74 -17.39 21.64
CA ALA A 23 61.56 -16.71 22.19
C ALA A 23 61.78 -16.04 23.56
N ARG A 24 61.14 -14.88 23.74
CA ARG A 24 60.89 -14.24 25.03
C ARG A 24 59.41 -13.90 25.11
N ALA A 25 58.73 -14.40 26.14
CA ALA A 25 57.30 -14.23 26.36
C ALA A 25 56.93 -12.74 26.47
N ALA A 26 55.95 -12.31 25.68
CA ALA A 26 55.40 -10.95 25.71
C ALA A 26 54.00 -10.96 26.36
N SER A 27 53.87 -10.11 27.38
CA SER A 27 52.65 -9.73 28.10
C SER A 27 51.50 -9.36 27.16
N ALA A 28 50.29 -9.86 27.42
CA ALA A 28 49.08 -9.50 26.70
C ALA A 28 48.77 -8.00 26.89
N ALA A 29 48.55 -7.30 25.77
CA ALA A 29 48.02 -5.93 25.75
C ALA A 29 46.52 -5.94 26.12
N PRO A 30 45.98 -4.89 26.76
CA PRO A 30 44.56 -4.82 27.10
C PRO A 30 43.73 -4.75 25.81
N ARG A 31 42.67 -5.56 25.74
CA ARG A 31 41.68 -5.47 24.66
C ARG A 31 40.97 -4.12 24.80
N VAL A 32 41.14 -3.25 23.82
CA VAL A 32 40.22 -2.14 23.59
C VAL A 32 38.87 -2.77 23.25
N SER A 33 37.86 -2.57 24.10
CA SER A 33 36.49 -2.96 23.79
C SER A 33 36.05 -2.17 22.56
N ALA A 34 35.60 -2.89 21.52
CA ALA A 34 34.87 -2.26 20.43
C ALA A 34 33.67 -1.50 21.03
N ALA A 35 33.41 -0.29 20.51
CA ALA A 35 32.18 0.41 20.82
C ALA A 35 30.98 -0.46 20.40
N PRO A 36 29.84 -0.42 21.12
CA PRO A 36 28.66 -1.17 20.73
C PRO A 36 28.20 -0.75 19.33
N ASP A 37 27.95 -1.75 18.49
CA ASP A 37 27.37 -1.59 17.16
C ASP A 37 25.86 -1.39 17.33
N TRP A 38 25.37 -0.18 17.05
CA TRP A 38 23.96 0.20 17.26
C TRP A 38 23.07 -0.08 16.04
N THR A 39 23.47 -1.00 15.16
CA THR A 39 22.56 -1.55 14.14
C THR A 39 21.80 -2.73 14.72
N THR A 40 20.97 -2.51 15.73
CA THR A 40 19.98 -3.51 16.11
C THR A 40 18.95 -3.56 15.00
N ALA A 41 19.00 -4.61 14.18
CA ALA A 41 17.85 -5.01 13.38
C ALA A 41 16.66 -5.07 14.33
N LEU A 42 15.58 -4.36 14.00
CA LEU A 42 14.33 -4.51 14.73
C LEU A 42 13.89 -5.97 14.57
N ASP A 43 13.81 -6.70 15.68
CA ASP A 43 13.17 -8.02 15.68
C ASP A 43 11.67 -7.76 15.59
N TRP A 44 11.11 -7.99 14.40
CA TRP A 44 9.67 -7.84 14.15
C TRP A 44 8.93 -9.10 14.62
N LEU A 45 7.98 -8.92 15.53
CA LEU A 45 7.05 -9.94 15.98
C LEU A 45 5.83 -9.96 15.05
N GLU A 46 5.51 -11.14 14.53
CA GLU A 46 4.33 -11.38 13.71
C GLU A 46 3.14 -11.84 14.56
N GLN A 47 1.98 -11.26 14.30
CA GLN A 47 0.66 -11.74 14.72
C GLN A 47 -0.17 -12.03 13.46
N LYS A 48 -0.44 -13.30 13.18
CA LYS A 48 -1.47 -13.69 12.20
C LYS A 48 -2.86 -13.48 12.81
N ILE A 49 -3.74 -12.84 12.05
CA ILE A 49 -5.13 -12.60 12.44
C ILE A 49 -6.00 -13.13 11.29
N PRO A 50 -6.71 -14.25 11.50
CA PRO A 50 -7.59 -14.80 10.50
C PRO A 50 -8.90 -14.02 10.43
N ALA A 51 -9.67 -14.24 9.36
CA ALA A 51 -11.02 -13.71 9.29
C ALA A 51 -11.86 -14.23 10.48
N PRO A 52 -12.62 -13.37 11.20
CA PRO A 52 -13.30 -13.77 12.43
C PRO A 52 -14.35 -14.87 12.28
N GLU A 53 -15.04 -14.92 11.15
CA GLU A 53 -16.07 -15.91 10.82
C GLU A 53 -15.99 -16.25 9.32
N PRO A 54 -15.01 -17.07 8.89
CA PRO A 54 -14.70 -17.23 7.48
C PRO A 54 -15.83 -17.94 6.72
N VAL A 55 -16.33 -17.31 5.65
CA VAL A 55 -17.35 -17.91 4.76
C VAL A 55 -16.86 -17.97 3.32
N GLY A 56 -16.22 -19.09 2.96
CA GLY A 56 -15.76 -19.32 1.59
C GLY A 56 -14.69 -18.31 1.16
N ILE A 57 -14.85 -17.72 -0.02
CA ILE A 57 -13.95 -16.70 -0.55
C ILE A 57 -14.54 -15.32 -0.28
N GLU A 58 -14.06 -14.66 0.76
CA GLU A 58 -14.54 -13.33 1.20
C GLU A 58 -13.52 -12.20 1.03
N ALA A 59 -12.29 -12.55 0.66
CA ALA A 59 -11.18 -11.62 0.42
C ALA A 59 -10.86 -10.72 1.63
N PHE A 60 -10.87 -11.29 2.83
CA PHE A 60 -10.43 -10.60 4.03
C PHE A 60 -8.99 -10.09 3.88
N GLY A 61 -8.76 -8.82 4.23
CA GLY A 61 -7.49 -8.14 4.01
C GLY A 61 -7.38 -7.39 2.69
N SER A 62 -8.46 -7.21 1.92
CA SER A 62 -8.42 -6.48 0.63
C SER A 62 -8.08 -4.99 0.74
N ALA A 63 -8.49 -4.34 1.83
CA ALA A 63 -8.16 -2.97 2.15
C ALA A 63 -7.84 -2.89 3.64
N VAL A 64 -6.82 -2.08 3.96
CA VAL A 64 -6.34 -1.86 5.33
C VAL A 64 -6.16 -0.35 5.51
N ALA A 65 -6.79 0.22 6.52
CA ALA A 65 -6.54 1.59 6.98
C ALA A 65 -6.19 1.57 8.46
N VAL A 66 -5.12 2.27 8.85
CA VAL A 66 -4.61 2.24 10.22
C VAL A 66 -4.36 3.65 10.71
N GLN A 67 -4.74 3.94 11.95
CA GLN A 67 -4.41 5.18 12.64
C GLN A 67 -4.20 4.89 14.12
N GLY A 68 -2.99 5.14 14.63
CA GLY A 68 -2.67 4.87 16.02
C GLY A 68 -2.93 3.41 16.38
N ASP A 69 -3.74 3.18 17.41
CA ASP A 69 -4.10 1.83 17.88
C ASP A 69 -5.31 1.22 17.17
N THR A 70 -5.84 1.85 16.10
CA THR A 70 -7.05 1.41 15.43
C THR A 70 -6.77 1.01 13.98
N ALA A 71 -7.25 -0.16 13.57
CA ALA A 71 -7.14 -0.68 12.21
C ALA A 71 -8.50 -1.11 11.65
N PHE A 72 -8.76 -0.77 10.40
CA PHE A 72 -9.93 -1.17 9.63
C PHE A 72 -9.48 -2.13 8.55
N VAL A 73 -10.14 -3.29 8.45
CA VAL A 73 -9.78 -4.36 7.51
C VAL A 73 -11.02 -4.90 6.83
N SER A 74 -11.06 -4.86 5.50
CA SER A 74 -12.23 -5.28 4.72
C SER A 74 -12.22 -6.76 4.34
N ALA A 75 -13.41 -7.34 4.18
CA ALA A 75 -13.67 -8.54 3.39
C ALA A 75 -14.81 -8.23 2.39
N PRO A 76 -14.52 -7.63 1.23
CA PRO A 76 -15.54 -7.09 0.31
C PRO A 76 -16.44 -8.18 -0.29
N LYS A 77 -15.99 -9.44 -0.33
CA LYS A 77 -16.79 -10.54 -0.86
C LYS A 77 -17.61 -11.27 0.21
N HIS A 78 -17.52 -10.83 1.47
CA HIS A 78 -18.23 -11.46 2.57
C HIS A 78 -19.76 -11.48 2.34
N PRO A 79 -20.40 -12.65 2.50
CA PRO A 79 -21.85 -12.78 2.30
C PRO A 79 -22.64 -12.38 3.55
N GLN A 80 -23.56 -11.43 3.40
CA GLN A 80 -24.60 -11.16 4.41
C GLN A 80 -25.89 -11.88 4.05
N GLY A 81 -25.86 -13.23 4.08
CA GLY A 81 -26.98 -14.10 3.74
C GLY A 81 -26.72 -15.03 2.55
N PRO A 82 -27.76 -15.59 1.89
CA PRO A 82 -27.60 -16.59 0.84
C PRO A 82 -27.05 -16.05 -0.49
N SER A 83 -27.03 -14.73 -0.64
CA SER A 83 -26.40 -14.04 -1.76
C SER A 83 -25.14 -13.37 -1.22
N GLY A 84 -24.00 -13.52 -1.90
CA GLY A 84 -22.70 -13.04 -1.43
C GLY A 84 -22.31 -11.67 -1.98
N GLY A 85 -21.16 -11.16 -1.53
CA GLY A 85 -20.57 -9.93 -2.07
C GLY A 85 -21.13 -8.62 -1.55
N GLN A 86 -21.87 -8.62 -0.43
CA GLN A 86 -22.26 -7.37 0.24
C GLN A 86 -21.04 -6.65 0.82
N GLY A 87 -20.09 -7.42 1.35
CA GLY A 87 -18.90 -6.90 2.00
C GLY A 87 -19.10 -6.56 3.47
N ILE A 88 -17.99 -6.51 4.20
CA ILE A 88 -17.92 -6.18 5.62
C ILE A 88 -16.56 -5.55 5.92
N VAL A 89 -16.50 -4.66 6.91
CA VAL A 89 -15.24 -4.12 7.45
C VAL A 89 -15.14 -4.43 8.93
N TYR A 90 -14.01 -4.98 9.34
CA TYR A 90 -13.71 -5.31 10.73
C TYR A 90 -12.80 -4.24 11.32
N VAL A 91 -13.14 -3.78 12.52
CA VAL A 91 -12.36 -2.80 13.29
C VAL A 91 -11.60 -3.54 14.38
N TYR A 92 -10.29 -3.36 14.39
CA TYR A 92 -9.37 -3.91 15.37
C TYR A 92 -8.78 -2.80 16.22
N HIS A 93 -8.50 -3.12 17.48
CA HIS A 93 -7.79 -2.26 18.43
C HIS A 93 -6.52 -2.95 18.92
N TYR A 94 -5.41 -2.23 18.92
CA TYR A 94 -4.12 -2.67 19.44
C TYR A 94 -4.02 -2.36 20.93
N ALA A 95 -3.88 -3.39 21.76
CA ALA A 95 -3.64 -3.24 23.19
C ALA A 95 -2.81 -4.42 23.69
N ASP A 96 -1.97 -4.16 24.70
CA ASP A 96 -1.18 -5.20 25.38
C ASP A 96 -0.36 -6.10 24.42
N GLY A 97 0.19 -5.50 23.36
CA GLY A 97 1.03 -6.21 22.40
C GLY A 97 0.29 -6.91 21.25
N ALA A 98 -1.04 -6.81 21.18
CA ALA A 98 -1.84 -7.53 20.18
C ALA A 98 -3.02 -6.72 19.63
N TRP A 99 -3.33 -6.95 18.35
CA TRP A 99 -4.56 -6.50 17.73
C TRP A 99 -5.72 -7.44 18.08
N SER A 100 -6.87 -6.88 18.42
CA SER A 100 -8.08 -7.63 18.74
C SER A 100 -9.31 -7.01 18.09
N LEU A 101 -10.25 -7.84 17.61
CA LEU A 101 -11.48 -7.38 16.99
C LEU A 101 -12.36 -6.67 18.02
N VAL A 102 -12.84 -5.47 17.69
CA VAL A 102 -13.74 -4.69 18.55
C VAL A 102 -15.11 -4.43 17.91
N GLN A 103 -15.20 -4.41 16.58
CA GLN A 103 -16.46 -4.16 15.89
C GLN A 103 -16.45 -4.70 14.45
N SER A 104 -17.62 -5.02 13.92
CA SER A 104 -17.85 -5.27 12.49
C SER A 104 -18.83 -4.23 11.93
N LEU A 105 -18.55 -3.74 10.73
CA LEU A 105 -19.28 -2.67 10.06
C LEU A 105 -19.83 -3.17 8.73
N THR A 106 -21.08 -2.82 8.45
CA THR A 106 -21.80 -3.11 7.21
C THR A 106 -22.52 -1.86 6.75
N ALA A 107 -22.77 -1.72 5.44
CA ALA A 107 -23.71 -0.71 4.96
C ALA A 107 -25.15 -1.07 5.35
N ASP A 108 -25.92 -0.11 5.85
CA ASP A 108 -27.33 -0.33 6.26
C ASP A 108 -28.22 -0.85 5.13
N ASP A 109 -27.90 -0.48 3.88
CA ASP A 109 -28.62 -0.88 2.67
C ASP A 109 -27.79 -1.80 1.76
N ALA A 110 -26.85 -2.55 2.34
CA ALA A 110 -25.97 -3.47 1.61
C ALA A 110 -26.76 -4.46 0.73
N ALA A 111 -26.42 -4.49 -0.55
CA ALA A 111 -26.98 -5.40 -1.54
C ALA A 111 -25.92 -6.40 -2.05
N PRO A 112 -26.34 -7.59 -2.53
CA PRO A 112 -25.40 -8.57 -3.06
C PRO A 112 -24.57 -8.01 -4.22
N GLY A 113 -23.24 -8.11 -4.10
CA GLY A 113 -22.28 -7.62 -5.09
C GLY A 113 -21.88 -6.15 -4.94
N ASP A 114 -22.31 -5.45 -3.88
CA ASP A 114 -21.91 -4.05 -3.63
C ASP A 114 -20.43 -3.89 -3.26
N GLU A 115 -19.81 -4.94 -2.73
CA GLU A 115 -18.40 -5.01 -2.32
C GLU A 115 -17.98 -3.93 -1.30
N PHE A 116 -18.74 -3.81 -0.20
CA PHE A 116 -18.44 -2.89 0.91
C PHE A 116 -17.05 -3.13 1.50
N GLY A 117 -16.24 -2.08 1.52
CA GLY A 117 -14.85 -2.14 1.99
C GLY A 117 -13.81 -2.16 0.88
N ASN A 118 -14.16 -1.94 -0.39
CA ASN A 118 -13.17 -1.93 -1.49
C ASN A 118 -12.09 -0.85 -1.31
N ALA A 119 -12.42 0.27 -0.65
CA ALA A 119 -11.49 1.32 -0.25
C ALA A 119 -11.92 1.92 1.09
N ILE A 120 -10.93 2.31 1.91
CA ILE A 120 -11.15 2.84 3.27
C ILE A 120 -10.22 4.04 3.48
N ALA A 121 -10.79 5.16 3.94
CA ALA A 121 -10.04 6.28 4.50
C ALA A 121 -10.43 6.46 5.96
N LEU A 122 -9.45 6.72 6.83
CA LEU A 122 -9.63 6.87 8.27
C LEU A 122 -8.84 8.09 8.75
N GLN A 123 -9.52 9.02 9.44
CA GLN A 123 -8.87 10.12 10.12
C GLN A 123 -9.65 10.55 11.36
N GLY A 124 -8.97 10.63 12.51
CA GLY A 124 -9.58 10.96 13.78
C GLY A 124 -10.73 10.02 14.11
N SER A 125 -11.93 10.58 14.32
CA SER A 125 -13.18 9.86 14.59
C SER A 125 -14.05 9.65 13.35
N THR A 126 -13.52 9.86 12.14
CA THR A 126 -14.27 9.71 10.88
C THR A 126 -13.61 8.65 10.00
N ALA A 127 -14.42 7.73 9.50
CA ALA A 127 -14.02 6.77 8.50
C ALA A 127 -14.94 6.88 7.27
N MET A 128 -14.39 6.67 6.09
CA MET A 128 -15.14 6.58 4.85
C MET A 128 -14.87 5.22 4.22
N ILE A 129 -15.93 4.46 3.97
CA ILE A 129 -15.85 3.10 3.45
C ILE A 129 -16.63 3.02 2.15
N ALA A 130 -15.97 2.61 1.07
CA ALA A 130 -16.55 2.59 -0.26
C ALA A 130 -17.29 1.27 -0.59
N THR A 131 -18.25 1.39 -1.50
CA THR A 131 -18.93 0.31 -2.24
C THR A 131 -19.00 0.72 -3.71
N HIS A 132 -17.94 0.50 -4.47
CA HIS A 132 -17.89 0.96 -5.85
C HIS A 132 -18.95 0.33 -6.78
N PHE A 133 -19.54 -0.81 -6.40
CA PHE A 133 -20.54 -1.50 -7.21
C PHE A 133 -22.00 -1.25 -6.79
N ALA A 134 -22.22 -0.42 -5.76
CA ALA A 134 -23.56 -0.06 -5.32
C ALA A 134 -24.42 0.53 -6.45
N ALA A 135 -25.68 0.08 -6.53
CA ALA A 135 -26.64 0.61 -7.48
C ALA A 135 -27.36 1.84 -6.92
N ILE A 136 -27.34 2.96 -7.65
CA ILE A 136 -27.93 4.24 -7.20
C ILE A 136 -29.07 4.65 -8.13
N GLY A 137 -30.28 4.77 -7.61
CA GLY A 137 -31.46 5.19 -8.40
C GLY A 137 -31.77 4.26 -9.58
N GLY A 138 -31.38 2.99 -9.50
CA GLY A 138 -31.53 2.01 -10.59
C GLY A 138 -30.36 1.97 -11.58
N LEU A 139 -29.31 2.79 -11.39
CA LEU A 139 -28.06 2.73 -12.16
C LEU A 139 -27.09 1.75 -11.49
N PRO A 140 -26.82 0.57 -12.07
CA PRO A 140 -25.86 -0.38 -11.51
C PRO A 140 -24.43 0.19 -11.52
N GLN A 141 -23.66 -0.16 -10.49
CA GLN A 141 -22.25 0.23 -10.33
C GLN A 141 -22.00 1.75 -10.45
N ALA A 142 -23.01 2.55 -10.06
CA ALA A 142 -22.81 3.98 -9.92
C ALA A 142 -21.89 4.29 -8.74
N GLY A 143 -21.93 3.45 -7.70
CA GLY A 143 -21.04 3.49 -6.55
C GLY A 143 -21.51 4.41 -5.42
N ALA A 144 -21.01 4.14 -4.21
CA ALA A 144 -21.29 4.94 -3.01
C ALA A 144 -20.13 4.88 -2.02
N VAL A 145 -20.11 5.83 -1.09
CA VAL A 145 -19.21 5.85 0.07
C VAL A 145 -20.03 6.10 1.34
N TYR A 146 -19.80 5.32 2.38
CA TYR A 146 -20.47 5.47 3.66
C TYR A 146 -19.54 6.14 4.66
N VAL A 147 -20.03 7.20 5.31
CA VAL A 147 -19.35 7.90 6.39
C VAL A 147 -19.72 7.23 7.70
N PHE A 148 -18.72 6.81 8.44
CA PHE A 148 -18.84 6.32 9.81
C PHE A 148 -18.21 7.32 10.78
N HIS A 149 -18.85 7.52 11.93
CA HIS A 149 -18.35 8.37 13.01
C HIS A 149 -18.21 7.56 14.30
N TYR A 150 -17.08 7.72 15.00
CA TYR A 150 -16.85 7.13 16.31
C TYR A 150 -17.46 7.98 17.42
N ASP A 151 -18.44 7.44 18.17
CA ASP A 151 -19.14 8.16 19.23
C ASP A 151 -18.41 8.16 20.59
N GLY A 152 -17.19 7.62 20.64
CA GLY A 152 -16.43 7.38 21.86
C GLY A 152 -16.59 5.96 22.42
N THR A 153 -17.47 5.15 21.82
CA THR A 153 -17.69 3.75 22.18
C THR A 153 -17.70 2.82 20.96
N GLN A 154 -18.34 3.25 19.87
CA GLN A 154 -18.52 2.46 18.65
C GLN A 154 -18.54 3.37 17.41
N TRP A 155 -18.27 2.76 16.26
CA TRP A 155 -18.44 3.38 14.95
C TRP A 155 -19.89 3.24 14.47
N LEU A 156 -20.49 4.36 14.08
CA LEU A 156 -21.88 4.42 13.61
C LEU A 156 -21.93 4.99 12.19
N GLN A 157 -22.72 4.37 11.31
CA GLN A 157 -22.98 4.92 9.98
C GLN A 157 -23.74 6.25 10.13
N ALA A 158 -23.13 7.34 9.67
CA ALA A 158 -23.67 8.69 9.77
C ALA A 158 -24.33 9.15 8.46
N GLN A 159 -23.77 8.76 7.31
CA GLN A 159 -24.23 9.23 6.00
C GLN A 159 -23.83 8.28 4.87
N LYS A 160 -24.65 8.22 3.82
CA LYS A 160 -24.30 7.65 2.51
C LYS A 160 -24.05 8.78 1.51
N LEU A 161 -22.87 8.76 0.88
CA LEU A 161 -22.46 9.70 -0.17
C LEU A 161 -22.61 9.05 -1.53
N VAL A 162 -23.18 9.82 -2.46
CA VAL A 162 -23.30 9.50 -3.88
C VAL A 162 -22.98 10.76 -4.66
N ALA A 163 -22.53 10.63 -5.90
CA ALA A 163 -22.40 11.79 -6.78
C ALA A 163 -23.76 12.48 -6.98
N ASP A 164 -23.81 13.80 -7.04
CA ASP A 164 -25.05 14.57 -7.24
C ASP A 164 -25.77 14.19 -8.54
N THR A 165 -24.99 13.76 -9.53
CA THR A 165 -25.47 13.21 -10.79
C THR A 165 -24.80 11.85 -10.99
N PRO A 166 -25.37 10.76 -10.46
CA PRO A 166 -24.79 9.44 -10.59
C PRO A 166 -24.69 9.02 -12.06
N VAL A 167 -23.59 8.38 -12.40
CA VAL A 167 -23.32 7.85 -13.74
C VAL A 167 -23.30 6.32 -13.68
N LEU A 168 -23.88 5.67 -14.69
CA LEU A 168 -23.83 4.22 -14.85
C LEU A 168 -22.38 3.74 -14.87
N VAL A 169 -22.06 2.65 -14.15
CA VAL A 169 -20.71 2.03 -14.11
C VAL A 169 -19.57 3.02 -13.82
N ALA A 170 -19.83 4.09 -13.07
CA ALA A 170 -18.82 5.07 -12.73
C ALA A 170 -17.81 4.56 -11.70
N ASN A 171 -18.19 3.54 -10.93
CA ASN A 171 -17.43 3.02 -9.80
C ASN A 171 -17.04 4.12 -8.80
N PHE A 172 -17.99 5.01 -8.47
CA PHE A 172 -17.77 5.99 -7.41
C PHE A 172 -17.41 5.27 -6.10
N GLY A 173 -16.22 5.55 -5.58
CA GLY A 173 -15.65 4.83 -4.44
C GLY A 173 -14.50 3.88 -4.80
N ASP A 174 -14.02 3.83 -6.04
CA ASP A 174 -12.80 3.07 -6.38
C ASP A 174 -11.60 3.47 -5.51
N SER A 175 -11.52 4.74 -5.14
CA SER A 175 -10.54 5.28 -4.19
C SER A 175 -11.17 6.36 -3.32
N VAL A 176 -10.65 6.52 -2.10
CA VAL A 176 -11.11 7.55 -1.15
C VAL A 176 -9.94 8.10 -0.33
N ALA A 177 -9.89 9.41 -0.18
CA ALA A 177 -8.95 10.10 0.71
C ALA A 177 -9.70 11.12 1.58
N LEU A 178 -9.24 11.31 2.81
CA LEU A 178 -9.89 12.14 3.83
C LEU A 178 -8.85 13.01 4.54
N ASP A 179 -9.13 14.30 4.64
CA ASP A 179 -8.41 15.22 5.51
C ASP A 179 -9.35 16.27 6.11
N GLY A 180 -9.51 16.18 7.43
CA GLY A 180 -10.41 16.96 8.24
C GLY A 180 -11.84 16.87 7.73
N THR A 181 -12.34 18.00 7.24
CA THR A 181 -13.70 18.15 6.71
C THR A 181 -13.76 18.09 5.19
N THR A 182 -12.69 17.61 4.52
CA THR A 182 -12.65 17.44 3.06
C THR A 182 -12.35 15.98 2.73
N ALA A 183 -13.03 15.46 1.72
CA ALA A 183 -12.74 14.14 1.17
C ALA A 183 -12.70 14.19 -0.35
N VAL A 184 -11.93 13.29 -0.95
CA VAL A 184 -11.88 13.06 -2.39
C VAL A 184 -12.25 11.62 -2.66
N ILE A 185 -13.15 11.40 -3.62
CA ILE A 185 -13.65 10.09 -3.99
C ILE A 185 -13.44 9.88 -5.49
N GLY A 186 -12.74 8.82 -5.87
CA GLY A 186 -12.51 8.45 -7.25
C GLY A 186 -13.71 7.74 -7.88
N ALA A 187 -13.92 7.97 -9.17
CA ALA A 187 -14.90 7.28 -10.02
C ALA A 187 -14.22 6.94 -11.36
N SER A 188 -13.29 5.99 -11.30
CA SER A 188 -12.31 5.78 -12.39
C SER A 188 -12.94 5.31 -13.69
N ASN A 189 -14.12 4.68 -13.64
CA ASN A 189 -14.83 4.17 -14.80
C ASN A 189 -15.90 5.12 -15.35
N GLU A 190 -16.03 6.32 -14.79
CA GLU A 190 -16.98 7.30 -15.31
C GLU A 190 -16.73 7.59 -16.79
N HIS A 191 -17.80 7.50 -17.58
CA HIS A 191 -17.75 7.72 -19.02
C HIS A 191 -17.73 9.22 -19.35
N GLY A 192 -16.95 9.57 -20.37
CA GLY A 192 -16.84 10.93 -20.87
C GLY A 192 -18.05 11.36 -21.71
N ALA A 193 -18.01 12.59 -22.19
CA ALA A 193 -18.96 13.06 -23.21
C ALA A 193 -18.86 12.16 -24.46
N ALA A 194 -19.98 11.98 -25.18
CA ALA A 194 -20.05 11.14 -26.38
C ALA A 194 -19.79 9.63 -26.20
N GLN A 195 -19.96 9.09 -24.98
CA GLN A 195 -19.76 7.66 -24.66
C GLN A 195 -18.31 7.19 -24.76
N GLU A 196 -17.36 8.09 -24.50
CA GLU A 196 -15.94 7.73 -24.34
C GLU A 196 -15.81 6.87 -23.07
N PRO A 197 -15.56 5.55 -23.16
CA PRO A 197 -15.51 4.68 -21.99
C PRO A 197 -14.35 5.04 -21.07
N SER A 198 -14.64 5.00 -19.76
CA SER A 198 -13.68 5.00 -18.66
C SER A 198 -12.61 6.11 -18.71
N VAL A 199 -13.04 7.36 -18.95
CA VAL A 199 -12.14 8.52 -18.84
C VAL A 199 -11.90 8.90 -17.37
N GLY A 200 -12.86 8.59 -16.50
CA GLY A 200 -12.78 8.77 -15.06
C GLY A 200 -13.10 10.19 -14.54
N ALA A 201 -13.32 10.28 -13.24
CA ALA A 201 -13.51 11.52 -12.50
C ALA A 201 -13.08 11.36 -11.03
N ALA A 202 -12.90 12.48 -10.33
CA ALA A 202 -12.79 12.52 -8.88
C ALA A 202 -13.75 13.57 -8.30
N TYR A 203 -14.29 13.31 -7.12
CA TYR A 203 -15.32 14.14 -6.50
C TYR A 203 -14.85 14.64 -5.15
N VAL A 204 -14.91 15.95 -4.94
CA VAL A 204 -14.59 16.58 -3.66
C VAL A 204 -15.87 16.73 -2.86
N PHE A 205 -15.86 16.21 -1.64
CA PHE A 205 -16.92 16.40 -0.65
C PHE A 205 -16.40 17.25 0.51
N THR A 206 -17.28 18.06 1.11
CA THR A 206 -16.98 18.82 2.31
C THR A 206 -18.04 18.64 3.38
N ALA A 207 -17.62 18.48 4.64
CA ALA A 207 -18.50 18.47 5.80
C ALA A 207 -18.78 19.89 6.31
N ASP A 208 -20.03 20.16 6.67
CA ASP A 208 -20.40 21.35 7.44
C ASP A 208 -20.09 21.18 8.95
N ALA A 209 -20.36 22.22 9.74
CA ALA A 209 -20.14 22.20 11.18
C ALA A 209 -21.00 21.16 11.94
N ASN A 210 -22.04 20.61 11.31
CA ASN A 210 -22.88 19.55 11.86
C ASN A 210 -22.42 18.16 11.43
N GLY A 211 -21.33 18.05 10.66
CA GLY A 211 -20.84 16.79 10.09
C GLY A 211 -21.62 16.32 8.87
N THR A 212 -22.42 17.17 8.23
CA THR A 212 -23.13 16.83 6.99
C THR A 212 -22.23 17.02 5.80
N TRP A 213 -21.94 15.95 5.07
CA TRP A 213 -21.12 15.97 3.87
C TRP A 213 -21.95 16.31 2.64
N THR A 214 -21.41 17.17 1.78
CA THR A 214 -22.02 17.54 0.49
C THR A 214 -20.96 17.59 -0.60
N GLN A 215 -21.35 17.31 -1.84
CA GLN A 215 -20.44 17.39 -2.98
C GLN A 215 -20.14 18.87 -3.27
N ALA A 216 -18.86 19.23 -3.19
CA ALA A 216 -18.38 20.59 -3.43
C ALA A 216 -17.95 20.80 -4.89
N GLN A 217 -17.30 19.79 -5.48
CA GLN A 217 -16.75 19.90 -6.83
C GLN A 217 -16.56 18.52 -7.48
N ARG A 218 -16.69 18.46 -8.81
CA ARG A 218 -16.23 17.34 -9.64
C ARG A 218 -14.95 17.77 -10.38
N LEU A 219 -13.92 16.94 -10.29
CA LEU A 219 -12.62 17.07 -10.97
C LEU A 219 -12.58 16.07 -12.14
N ALA A 220 -12.08 16.51 -13.28
CA ALA A 220 -11.87 15.67 -14.44
C ALA A 220 -10.71 16.23 -15.27
N SER A 221 -10.05 15.38 -16.05
CA SER A 221 -9.03 15.81 -17.01
C SER A 221 -9.63 16.79 -18.03
N ALA A 222 -8.86 17.81 -18.41
CA ALA A 222 -9.23 18.74 -19.48
C ALA A 222 -9.11 18.09 -20.87
N ASN A 223 -8.30 17.04 -21.01
CA ASN A 223 -8.11 16.28 -22.23
C ASN A 223 -8.34 14.79 -21.94
N PRO A 224 -9.59 14.38 -21.66
CA PRO A 224 -9.89 12.99 -21.34
C PRO A 224 -9.70 12.12 -22.59
N HIS A 225 -9.02 11.00 -22.42
CA HIS A 225 -8.95 9.94 -23.43
C HIS A 225 -9.53 8.64 -22.89
N HIS A 226 -9.82 7.73 -23.82
CA HIS A 226 -10.34 6.41 -23.51
C HIS A 226 -9.38 5.68 -22.55
N TRP A 227 -9.93 5.11 -21.49
CA TRP A 227 -9.21 4.28 -20.52
C TRP A 227 -8.15 5.00 -19.68
N ASP A 228 -8.16 6.34 -19.62
CA ASP A 228 -7.26 7.09 -18.74
C ASP A 228 -7.43 6.70 -17.26
N LEU A 229 -8.66 6.32 -16.85
CA LEU A 229 -9.01 5.93 -15.48
C LEU A 229 -8.72 7.03 -14.44
N PHE A 230 -9.02 8.29 -14.78
CA PHE A 230 -8.84 9.41 -13.86
C PHE A 230 -9.59 9.17 -12.54
N GLY A 231 -8.89 9.25 -11.40
CA GLY A 231 -9.47 8.95 -10.10
C GLY A 231 -9.29 7.50 -9.64
N ILE A 232 -8.50 6.69 -10.35
CA ILE A 232 -8.18 5.32 -9.91
C ILE A 232 -7.51 5.28 -8.53
N ALA A 233 -6.71 6.30 -8.22
CA ALA A 233 -6.16 6.56 -6.90
C ALA A 233 -6.27 8.04 -6.58
N VAL A 234 -6.48 8.37 -5.31
CA VAL A 234 -6.55 9.75 -4.83
C VAL A 234 -5.73 9.93 -3.55
N GLY A 235 -5.14 11.10 -3.39
CA GLY A 235 -4.49 11.55 -2.16
C GLY A 235 -4.95 12.95 -1.80
N LEU A 236 -5.05 13.26 -0.50
CA LEU A 236 -5.46 14.55 0.00
C LEU A 236 -4.66 14.90 1.24
N ALA A 237 -4.09 16.11 1.26
CA ALA A 237 -3.49 16.70 2.45
C ALA A 237 -3.55 18.22 2.35
N GLY A 238 -4.20 18.85 3.33
CA GLY A 238 -4.49 20.27 3.37
C GLY A 238 -5.18 20.76 2.10
N ASP A 239 -4.54 21.71 1.44
CA ASP A 239 -5.03 22.36 0.21
C ASP A 239 -4.46 21.72 -1.07
N THR A 240 -4.03 20.46 -1.03
CA THR A 240 -3.53 19.72 -2.19
C THR A 240 -4.23 18.38 -2.37
N ILE A 241 -4.68 18.11 -3.59
CA ILE A 241 -5.23 16.83 -4.04
C ILE A 241 -4.31 16.23 -5.10
N MET A 242 -4.10 14.92 -5.00
CA MET A 242 -3.45 14.09 -5.99
C MET A 242 -4.49 13.20 -6.64
N VAL A 243 -4.50 13.11 -7.96
CA VAL A 243 -5.37 12.19 -8.70
C VAL A 243 -4.55 11.37 -9.67
N GLY A 244 -4.54 10.05 -9.49
CA GLY A 244 -3.87 9.10 -10.35
C GLY A 244 -4.66 8.83 -11.64
N VAL A 245 -3.93 8.60 -12.72
CA VAL A 245 -4.43 8.32 -14.06
C VAL A 245 -3.53 7.24 -14.68
N SER A 246 -3.88 5.96 -14.54
CA SER A 246 -2.92 4.88 -14.74
C SER A 246 -2.57 4.58 -16.21
N GLN A 247 -3.32 5.08 -17.19
CA GLN A 247 -3.06 4.80 -18.61
C GLN A 247 -3.00 6.06 -19.48
N GLU A 248 -2.81 7.24 -18.88
CA GLU A 248 -2.70 8.49 -19.63
C GLU A 248 -1.55 8.43 -20.66
N THR A 249 -1.89 8.74 -21.91
CA THR A 249 -0.94 8.83 -23.03
C THR A 249 -0.63 10.27 -23.41
N TRP A 250 0.61 10.49 -23.85
CA TRP A 250 1.13 11.79 -24.31
C TRP A 250 1.09 11.95 -25.84
N VAL A 251 0.61 10.92 -26.56
CA VAL A 251 0.47 10.87 -28.03
C VAL A 251 -0.86 10.22 -28.43
N ASP A 252 -1.30 10.45 -29.67
CA ASP A 252 -2.52 9.87 -30.25
C ASP A 252 -2.62 8.35 -30.01
N GLN A 253 -3.76 7.91 -29.46
CA GLN A 253 -4.13 6.61 -28.86
C GLN A 253 -3.96 5.35 -29.74
N THR A 254 -3.27 5.45 -30.87
CA THR A 254 -3.01 4.30 -31.74
C THR A 254 -1.99 3.29 -31.15
N SER A 255 -1.39 3.56 -29.98
CA SER A 255 -0.21 2.86 -29.44
C SER A 255 -0.34 2.14 -28.09
N GLY A 256 -1.55 1.82 -27.60
CA GLY A 256 -1.72 1.05 -26.36
C GLY A 256 -1.80 1.91 -25.09
N PRO A 257 -1.77 1.31 -23.88
CA PRO A 257 -1.89 2.05 -22.63
C PRO A 257 -0.68 2.96 -22.42
N GLY A 258 -0.91 4.22 -22.07
CA GLY A 258 0.17 5.16 -21.79
C GLY A 258 0.95 4.80 -20.51
N PRO A 259 2.02 5.55 -20.17
CA PRO A 259 2.81 5.31 -18.97
C PRO A 259 2.04 5.60 -17.67
N GLY A 260 1.00 6.44 -17.76
CA GLY A 260 0.24 6.95 -16.62
C GLY A 260 0.80 8.25 -16.04
N ALA A 261 0.04 8.89 -15.15
CA ALA A 261 0.32 10.20 -14.59
C ALA A 261 -0.34 10.43 -13.21
N VAL A 262 0.04 11.54 -12.57
CA VAL A 262 -0.66 12.10 -11.41
C VAL A 262 -0.97 13.57 -11.64
N HIS A 263 -2.25 13.93 -11.59
CA HIS A 263 -2.71 15.32 -11.65
C HIS A 263 -2.74 15.91 -10.25
N VAL A 264 -2.21 17.12 -10.11
CA VAL A 264 -2.14 17.86 -8.85
C VAL A 264 -3.13 19.00 -8.89
N PHE A 265 -4.04 19.05 -7.93
CA PHE A 265 -4.97 20.15 -7.74
C PHE A 265 -4.67 20.90 -6.45
N SER A 266 -4.71 22.23 -6.50
CA SER A 266 -4.58 23.09 -5.32
C SER A 266 -5.86 23.87 -5.07
N ARG A 267 -6.20 24.09 -3.79
CA ARG A 267 -7.35 24.92 -3.42
C ARG A 267 -6.99 26.40 -3.44
N ASP A 268 -7.70 27.19 -4.24
CA ASP A 268 -7.66 28.66 -4.21
C ASP A 268 -9.06 29.24 -4.12
N ALA A 269 -9.27 30.17 -3.20
CA ALA A 269 -10.56 30.81 -2.92
C ALA A 269 -11.75 29.82 -2.79
N GLY A 270 -11.50 28.61 -2.28
CA GLY A 270 -12.51 27.57 -2.08
C GLY A 270 -12.80 26.68 -3.30
N THR A 271 -12.09 26.87 -4.42
CA THR A 271 -12.18 26.02 -5.62
C THR A 271 -10.87 25.28 -5.85
N TRP A 272 -10.96 24.04 -6.31
CA TRP A 272 -9.79 23.23 -6.68
C TRP A 272 -9.46 23.42 -8.15
N GLY A 273 -8.24 23.87 -8.43
CA GLY A 273 -7.71 24.04 -9.78
C GLY A 273 -6.50 23.15 -10.01
N GLU A 274 -6.37 22.57 -11.21
CA GLU A 274 -5.18 21.80 -11.58
C GLU A 274 -3.96 22.73 -11.66
N THR A 275 -2.88 22.34 -11.01
CA THR A 275 -1.63 23.13 -10.91
C THR A 275 -0.42 22.43 -11.50
N ALA A 276 -0.46 21.09 -11.63
CA ALA A 276 0.62 20.33 -12.25
C ALA A 276 0.11 18.96 -12.72
N VAL A 277 0.88 18.34 -13.62
CA VAL A 277 0.79 16.92 -13.94
C VAL A 277 2.19 16.32 -13.77
N LEU A 278 2.28 15.23 -13.02
CA LEU A 278 3.53 14.58 -12.65
C LEU A 278 3.68 13.27 -13.43
N LEU A 279 4.88 13.05 -13.96
CA LEU A 279 5.25 11.89 -14.77
C LEU A 279 6.53 11.27 -14.22
N ALA A 280 6.64 9.95 -14.32
CA ALA A 280 7.92 9.27 -14.08
C ALA A 280 8.95 9.73 -15.11
N ASP A 281 10.16 10.11 -14.64
CA ASP A 281 11.24 10.57 -15.53
C ASP A 281 11.65 9.50 -16.57
N ASP A 282 11.44 8.22 -16.23
CA ASP A 282 11.74 7.05 -17.07
C ASP A 282 10.49 6.26 -17.45
N GLY A 283 9.30 6.87 -17.35
CA GLY A 283 8.02 6.20 -17.61
C GLY A 283 7.89 5.71 -19.05
N VAL A 284 7.40 4.48 -19.20
CA VAL A 284 7.12 3.82 -20.48
C VAL A 284 5.68 3.33 -20.51
N ASP A 285 5.09 3.32 -21.71
CA ASP A 285 3.75 2.78 -21.97
C ASP A 285 3.51 1.44 -21.26
N GLY A 286 2.43 1.39 -20.47
CA GLY A 286 2.04 0.20 -19.70
C GLY A 286 2.70 0.05 -18.33
N ASP A 287 3.50 1.01 -17.86
CA ASP A 287 4.07 0.98 -16.49
C ASP A 287 3.02 1.16 -15.37
N TYR A 288 1.85 1.71 -15.73
CA TYR A 288 0.74 2.02 -14.82
C TYR A 288 1.12 2.97 -13.67
N PHE A 289 1.95 3.98 -13.97
CA PHE A 289 2.26 5.04 -13.03
C PHE A 289 0.98 5.78 -12.61
N GLY A 290 0.76 5.93 -11.30
CA GLY A 290 -0.44 6.58 -10.77
C GLY A 290 -1.57 5.64 -10.41
N GLU A 291 -1.42 4.32 -10.58
CA GLU A 291 -2.41 3.33 -10.11
C GLU A 291 -2.54 3.30 -8.58
N MET A 292 -1.47 3.64 -7.85
CA MET A 292 -1.47 3.68 -6.38
C MET A 292 -0.71 4.90 -5.88
N LEU A 293 -1.22 5.54 -4.83
CA LEU A 293 -0.66 6.76 -4.25
C LEU A 293 -0.60 6.67 -2.73
N ALA A 294 0.45 7.26 -2.14
CA ALA A 294 0.48 7.67 -0.75
C ALA A 294 0.99 9.11 -0.65
N PHE A 295 0.32 9.96 0.14
CA PHE A 295 0.58 11.39 0.16
C PHE A 295 0.39 11.96 1.56
N ASP A 296 1.38 12.71 2.06
CA ASP A 296 1.37 13.31 3.40
C ASP A 296 1.34 14.86 3.41
N GLY A 297 1.20 15.47 2.22
CA GLY A 297 1.26 16.94 2.06
C GLY A 297 2.61 17.47 1.58
N GLN A 298 3.72 16.75 1.77
CA GLN A 298 5.06 17.16 1.34
C GLN A 298 5.75 16.11 0.46
N THR A 299 5.44 14.85 0.71
CA THR A 299 5.96 13.67 0.02
C THR A 299 4.79 12.97 -0.66
N LEU A 300 4.93 12.77 -1.96
CA LEU A 300 4.05 11.91 -2.74
C LEU A 300 4.84 10.68 -3.16
N VAL A 301 4.26 9.50 -2.96
CA VAL A 301 4.80 8.25 -3.47
C VAL A 301 3.81 7.66 -4.45
N VAL A 302 4.29 7.36 -5.65
CA VAL A 302 3.48 6.87 -6.77
C VAL A 302 3.93 5.48 -7.16
N GLY A 303 3.00 4.53 -7.18
CA GLY A 303 3.24 3.17 -7.65
C GLY A 303 3.17 3.06 -9.18
N ALA A 304 4.02 2.21 -9.74
CA ALA A 304 4.01 1.78 -11.13
C ALA A 304 4.28 0.25 -11.16
N PRO A 305 3.27 -0.57 -10.82
CA PRO A 305 3.47 -2.00 -10.53
C PRO A 305 3.81 -2.84 -11.78
N ALA A 306 3.66 -2.29 -12.99
CA ALA A 306 3.95 -2.99 -14.24
C ALA A 306 5.36 -2.75 -14.79
N VAL A 307 6.15 -1.87 -14.16
CA VAL A 307 7.55 -1.61 -14.53
C VAL A 307 8.36 -2.91 -14.58
N SER A 308 9.13 -3.08 -15.67
CA SER A 308 10.09 -4.19 -15.86
C SER A 308 9.47 -5.58 -15.66
N ASN A 309 8.59 -5.99 -16.57
CA ASN A 309 7.87 -7.28 -16.51
C ASN A 309 7.09 -7.46 -15.19
N TYR A 310 6.42 -6.40 -14.73
CA TYR A 310 5.65 -6.43 -13.48
C TYR A 310 6.50 -6.72 -12.23
N GLN A 311 7.81 -6.44 -12.27
CA GLN A 311 8.62 -6.39 -11.06
C GLN A 311 8.09 -5.26 -10.14
N GLY A 312 7.72 -4.14 -10.75
CA GLY A 312 7.12 -2.98 -10.09
C GLY A 312 8.14 -1.98 -9.54
N ALA A 313 7.76 -0.71 -9.52
CA ALA A 313 8.54 0.37 -8.94
C ALA A 313 7.65 1.37 -8.21
N ALA A 314 8.25 2.17 -7.33
CA ALA A 314 7.63 3.35 -6.76
C ALA A 314 8.49 4.59 -7.01
N TYR A 315 7.85 5.76 -7.10
CA TYR A 315 8.51 7.02 -7.39
C TYR A 315 8.18 8.02 -6.29
N VAL A 316 9.21 8.60 -5.67
CA VAL A 316 9.07 9.58 -4.60
C VAL A 316 9.20 10.97 -5.18
N TYR A 317 8.18 11.79 -5.01
CA TYR A 317 8.18 13.21 -5.31
C TYR A 317 8.13 14.02 -4.02
N THR A 318 8.79 15.17 -4.02
CA THR A 318 8.73 16.13 -2.91
C THR A 318 8.32 17.50 -3.40
N LEU A 319 7.50 18.19 -2.62
CA LEU A 319 7.15 19.58 -2.86
C LEU A 319 8.22 20.51 -2.28
N SER A 320 8.78 21.38 -3.10
CA SER A 320 9.71 22.42 -2.66
C SER A 320 9.41 23.72 -3.37
N ARG A 321 8.99 24.74 -2.61
CA ARG A 321 8.68 26.10 -3.12
C ARG A 321 7.58 26.11 -4.20
N GLY A 322 6.63 25.19 -4.12
CA GLY A 322 5.53 25.06 -5.09
C GLY A 322 5.83 24.09 -6.24
N ASP A 323 7.07 23.62 -6.38
CA ASP A 323 7.45 22.70 -7.44
C ASP A 323 7.56 21.26 -6.92
N TRP A 324 6.89 20.34 -7.60
CA TRP A 324 7.02 18.90 -7.39
C TRP A 324 8.20 18.35 -8.18
N THR A 325 9.09 17.63 -7.52
CA THR A 325 10.28 17.04 -8.17
C THR A 325 10.41 15.57 -7.82
N GLN A 326 10.62 14.70 -8.81
CA GLN A 326 11.00 13.31 -8.59
C GLN A 326 12.37 13.28 -7.89
N ARG A 327 12.44 12.67 -6.71
CA ARG A 327 13.65 12.54 -5.91
C ARG A 327 14.30 11.18 -6.03
N GLN A 328 13.49 10.13 -6.16
CA GLN A 328 13.98 8.77 -6.13
C GLN A 328 13.01 7.82 -6.82
N LYS A 329 13.57 6.83 -7.52
CA LYS A 329 12.87 5.60 -7.92
C LYS A 329 13.25 4.50 -6.91
N LEU A 330 12.26 3.83 -6.37
CA LEU A 330 12.38 2.73 -5.41
C LEU A 330 12.00 1.43 -6.11
N VAL A 331 12.83 0.40 -5.89
CA VAL A 331 12.57 -0.98 -6.30
C VAL A 331 12.92 -1.87 -5.12
N ALA A 332 12.20 -2.97 -4.95
CA ALA A 332 12.58 -3.99 -3.99
C ALA A 332 13.82 -4.74 -4.49
N THR A 333 14.82 -4.90 -3.63
CA THR A 333 16.15 -5.42 -4.00
C THR A 333 16.09 -6.85 -4.51
N GLU A 334 15.14 -7.62 -3.99
CA GLU A 334 14.92 -9.04 -4.28
C GLU A 334 13.67 -9.30 -5.13
N ALA A 335 13.04 -8.26 -5.69
CA ALA A 335 11.83 -8.44 -6.48
C ALA A 335 12.10 -9.26 -7.74
N GLU A 336 11.25 -10.24 -7.99
CA GLU A 336 11.25 -11.06 -9.19
C GLU A 336 10.31 -10.45 -10.24
N ASP A 337 10.39 -10.91 -11.48
CA ASP A 337 9.35 -10.64 -12.48
C ASP A 337 7.98 -11.00 -11.88
N THR A 338 6.95 -10.21 -12.15
CA THR A 338 5.60 -10.39 -11.59
C THR A 338 5.49 -10.31 -10.06
N ALA A 339 6.45 -9.69 -9.36
CA ALA A 339 6.32 -9.40 -7.94
C ALA A 339 5.22 -8.36 -7.63
N PHE A 340 4.92 -7.47 -8.59
CA PHE A 340 4.00 -6.34 -8.45
C PHE A 340 4.36 -5.45 -7.26
N PHE A 341 5.64 -5.10 -7.10
CA PHE A 341 6.06 -4.16 -6.06
C PHE A 341 5.33 -2.83 -6.19
N ALA A 342 4.97 -2.24 -5.04
CA ALA A 342 4.19 -1.01 -4.92
C ALA A 342 2.75 -1.12 -5.43
N ARG A 343 2.16 -2.32 -5.40
CA ARG A 343 0.73 -2.52 -5.69
C ARG A 343 -0.20 -2.02 -4.57
N SER A 344 0.35 -1.83 -3.38
CA SER A 344 -0.25 -1.12 -2.24
C SER A 344 0.86 -0.32 -1.53
N ILE A 345 0.52 0.86 -0.99
CA ILE A 345 1.50 1.80 -0.42
C ILE A 345 0.91 2.41 0.86
N ALA A 346 1.69 2.41 1.94
CA ALA A 346 1.40 3.18 3.15
C ALA A 346 2.60 4.08 3.49
N LEU A 347 2.31 5.32 3.89
CA LEU A 347 3.30 6.35 4.26
C LEU A 347 2.96 6.90 5.64
N ALA A 348 3.94 6.91 6.53
CA ALA A 348 3.86 7.60 7.81
C ALA A 348 5.24 8.16 8.16
N GLY A 349 5.36 9.49 8.23
CA GLY A 349 6.62 10.15 8.56
C GLY A 349 7.77 9.75 7.64
N ASP A 350 8.82 9.16 8.21
CA ASP A 350 10.03 8.72 7.51
C ASP A 350 10.00 7.21 7.17
N ARG A 351 8.80 6.61 7.11
CA ARG A 351 8.57 5.19 6.80
C ARG A 351 7.58 5.01 5.65
N LEU A 352 7.90 4.05 4.80
CA LEU A 352 7.06 3.60 3.69
C LEU A 352 6.94 2.09 3.75
N VAL A 353 5.73 1.58 3.56
CA VAL A 353 5.48 0.16 3.36
C VAL A 353 4.91 -0.05 1.97
N PHE A 354 5.48 -0.99 1.23
CA PHE A 354 5.01 -1.40 -0.09
C PHE A 354 4.58 -2.85 -0.07
N GLY A 355 3.41 -3.13 -0.61
CA GLY A 355 3.00 -4.50 -0.92
C GLY A 355 3.53 -4.98 -2.26
N ALA A 356 3.86 -6.27 -2.34
CA ALA A 356 4.25 -6.99 -3.54
C ALA A 356 3.58 -8.37 -3.54
N PRO A 357 2.26 -8.44 -3.84
CA PRO A 357 1.48 -9.67 -3.69
C PRO A 357 1.97 -10.81 -4.57
N GLY A 358 2.68 -10.54 -5.67
CA GLY A 358 3.22 -11.59 -6.53
C GLY A 358 4.60 -12.11 -6.11
N ALA A 359 5.24 -11.53 -5.09
CA ALA A 359 6.58 -11.93 -4.67
C ALA A 359 6.62 -13.35 -4.08
N SER A 360 7.76 -14.02 -4.23
CA SER A 360 7.99 -15.37 -3.67
C SER A 360 8.45 -15.32 -2.21
N ALA A 361 7.91 -16.15 -1.32
CA ALA A 361 8.41 -16.32 0.04
C ALA A 361 9.37 -17.53 0.10
N GLY A 362 10.67 -17.26 -0.06
CA GLY A 362 11.65 -18.33 -0.24
C GLY A 362 11.36 -19.09 -1.55
N GLU A 363 11.14 -20.40 -1.46
CA GLU A 363 10.81 -21.25 -2.62
C GLU A 363 9.29 -21.32 -2.89
N THR A 364 8.47 -20.55 -2.18
CA THR A 364 7.00 -20.52 -2.35
C THR A 364 6.60 -19.34 -3.23
N PRO A 365 6.30 -19.55 -4.54
CA PRO A 365 5.95 -18.46 -5.44
C PRO A 365 4.57 -17.87 -5.10
N PHE A 366 4.34 -16.60 -5.44
CA PHE A 366 3.06 -15.89 -5.24
C PHE A 366 2.51 -15.92 -3.80
N ALA A 367 3.32 -16.24 -2.80
CA ALA A 367 2.95 -16.09 -1.39
C ALA A 367 2.78 -14.61 -1.00
N GLY A 368 3.49 -13.73 -1.72
CA GLY A 368 3.50 -12.29 -1.50
C GLY A 368 4.52 -11.85 -0.44
N ALA A 369 4.77 -10.54 -0.41
CA ALA A 369 5.63 -9.90 0.57
C ALA A 369 5.21 -8.43 0.78
N ALA A 370 5.64 -7.86 1.89
CA ALA A 370 5.68 -6.41 2.08
C ALA A 370 7.10 -5.93 2.36
N TYR A 371 7.42 -4.70 1.99
CA TYR A 371 8.76 -4.13 2.09
C TYR A 371 8.69 -2.80 2.84
N LEU A 372 9.47 -2.67 3.91
CA LEU A 372 9.63 -1.44 4.65
C LEU A 372 10.81 -0.65 4.10
N PHE A 373 10.60 0.63 3.84
CA PHE A 373 11.62 1.59 3.49
C PHE A 373 11.67 2.69 4.57
N ALA A 374 12.89 3.12 4.90
CA ALA A 374 13.13 4.20 5.85
C ALA A 374 13.89 5.34 5.17
N ALA A 375 13.52 6.59 5.47
CA ALA A 375 14.24 7.76 4.98
C ALA A 375 15.38 8.15 5.94
N SER A 376 16.59 8.29 5.41
CA SER A 376 17.72 8.86 6.15
C SER A 376 18.41 9.92 5.30
N GLY A 377 18.50 11.14 5.82
CA GLY A 377 19.06 12.27 5.09
C GLY A 377 18.32 12.59 3.77
N GLY A 378 17.02 12.28 3.69
CA GLY A 378 16.20 12.47 2.49
C GLY A 378 16.35 11.39 1.42
N THR A 379 17.06 10.30 1.72
CA THR A 379 17.15 9.12 0.84
C THR A 379 16.39 7.96 1.46
N TRP A 380 15.52 7.32 0.69
CA TRP A 380 14.78 6.14 1.11
C TRP A 380 15.59 4.86 0.82
N SER A 381 15.65 3.95 1.78
CA SER A 381 16.30 2.65 1.62
C SER A 381 15.45 1.55 2.23
N GLN A 382 15.39 0.39 1.58
CA GLN A 382 14.75 -0.82 2.11
C GLN A 382 15.41 -1.20 3.43
N SER A 383 14.63 -1.27 4.51
CA SER A 383 15.08 -1.58 5.86
C SER A 383 14.54 -2.91 6.39
N ALA A 384 13.43 -3.42 5.83
CA ALA A 384 12.91 -4.75 6.15
C ALA A 384 12.11 -5.35 4.98
N ARG A 385 11.91 -6.66 5.04
CA ARG A 385 11.03 -7.45 4.19
C ARG A 385 10.20 -8.37 5.07
N PHE A 386 8.89 -8.35 4.87
CA PHE A 386 7.92 -9.15 5.60
C PHE A 386 7.35 -10.24 4.70
N THR A 387 7.30 -11.46 5.23
CA THR A 387 6.66 -12.64 4.63
C THR A 387 5.91 -13.37 5.73
N ALA A 388 4.77 -13.98 5.40
CA ALA A 388 4.00 -14.77 6.34
C ALA A 388 4.82 -15.99 6.83
N SER A 389 4.79 -16.28 8.13
CA SER A 389 5.51 -17.44 8.68
C SER A 389 4.97 -18.79 8.20
N ASP A 390 3.72 -18.83 7.75
CA ASP A 390 3.00 -19.96 7.18
C ASP A 390 2.71 -19.81 5.67
N ALA A 391 3.46 -18.95 4.99
CA ALA A 391 3.34 -18.65 3.56
C ALA A 391 3.10 -19.88 2.67
N MET A 392 2.01 -19.84 1.91
CA MET A 392 1.61 -20.81 0.90
C MET A 392 1.52 -20.18 -0.50
N LEU A 393 1.44 -21.04 -1.50
CA LEU A 393 1.28 -20.64 -2.90
C LEU A 393 -0.03 -19.87 -3.08
N GLY A 394 0.09 -18.59 -3.45
CA GLY A 394 -1.06 -17.77 -3.81
C GLY A 394 -1.78 -17.12 -2.64
N ASP A 395 -1.15 -16.98 -1.46
CA ASP A 395 -1.75 -16.22 -0.34
C ASP A 395 -1.83 -14.70 -0.64
N TYR A 396 -0.97 -14.21 -1.54
CA TYR A 396 -0.90 -12.82 -1.99
C TYR A 396 -0.72 -11.80 -0.85
N LEU A 397 0.15 -12.09 0.13
CA LEU A 397 0.55 -11.12 1.16
C LEU A 397 1.06 -9.81 0.53
N GLY A 398 0.62 -8.68 1.04
CA GLY A 398 0.94 -7.36 0.47
C GLY A 398 -0.12 -6.87 -0.51
N PHE A 399 -1.26 -7.53 -0.60
CA PHE A 399 -2.39 -7.03 -1.38
C PHE A 399 -2.84 -5.66 -0.87
N ALA A 400 -2.89 -5.49 0.46
CA ALA A 400 -3.07 -4.20 1.13
C ALA A 400 -2.03 -4.05 2.24
N VAL A 401 -1.63 -2.82 2.52
CA VAL A 401 -0.69 -2.49 3.60
C VAL A 401 -1.22 -1.28 4.37
N GLY A 402 -1.02 -1.29 5.67
CA GLY A 402 -1.28 -0.18 6.57
C GLY A 402 -0.09 0.02 7.50
N LEU A 403 0.13 1.27 7.89
CA LEU A 403 1.22 1.68 8.75
C LEU A 403 0.65 2.58 9.84
N ALA A 404 0.71 2.13 11.09
CA ALA A 404 0.17 2.89 12.21
C ALA A 404 1.14 3.98 12.70
N ASP A 405 2.41 3.58 12.77
CA ASP A 405 3.55 4.35 13.28
C ASP A 405 4.86 3.66 12.83
N ASP A 406 5.99 4.04 13.43
CA ASP A 406 7.31 3.50 13.11
C ASP A 406 7.49 2.00 13.44
N ALA A 407 6.58 1.42 14.23
CA ALA A 407 6.73 0.11 14.83
C ALA A 407 5.58 -0.86 14.49
N HIS A 408 4.47 -0.43 13.88
CA HIS A 408 3.31 -1.28 13.60
C HIS A 408 2.91 -1.26 12.13
N VAL A 409 3.05 -2.41 11.48
CA VAL A 409 2.66 -2.64 10.08
C VAL A 409 1.55 -3.68 10.04
N VAL A 410 0.51 -3.45 9.26
CA VAL A 410 -0.56 -4.43 9.01
C VAL A 410 -0.59 -4.76 7.52
N VAL A 411 -0.57 -6.04 7.18
CA VAL A 411 -0.47 -6.50 5.79
C VAL A 411 -1.57 -7.51 5.49
N GLY A 412 -2.34 -7.28 4.43
CA GLY A 412 -3.38 -8.19 3.96
C GLY A 412 -2.86 -9.27 3.02
N ALA A 413 -3.37 -10.50 3.20
CA ALA A 413 -3.17 -11.66 2.34
C ALA A 413 -4.55 -12.20 1.94
N THR A 414 -5.08 -11.73 0.81
CA THR A 414 -6.51 -11.89 0.46
C THR A 414 -6.95 -13.31 0.13
N HIS A 415 -6.00 -14.22 -0.05
CA HIS A 415 -6.24 -15.61 -0.45
C HIS A 415 -5.55 -16.59 0.49
N ASP A 416 -5.21 -16.16 1.71
CA ASP A 416 -4.65 -17.04 2.73
C ASP A 416 -5.58 -18.22 3.04
N LEU A 417 -5.01 -19.43 3.05
CA LEU A 417 -5.70 -20.70 3.32
C LEU A 417 -5.71 -21.02 4.82
N ASP A 418 -6.60 -20.41 5.58
CA ASP A 418 -6.60 -20.58 7.04
C ASP A 418 -7.20 -21.93 7.52
N ASP A 419 -8.16 -22.51 6.76
CA ASP A 419 -8.83 -23.78 7.12
C ASP A 419 -8.49 -24.98 6.19
N GLY A 420 -7.58 -24.77 5.23
CA GLY A 420 -7.18 -25.78 4.25
C GLY A 420 -8.24 -26.19 3.23
N GLN A 421 -9.38 -25.48 3.14
CA GLN A 421 -10.47 -25.74 2.20
C GLN A 421 -11.03 -24.46 1.53
N ASN A 422 -10.96 -23.32 2.20
CA ASN A 422 -11.46 -22.02 1.78
C ASN A 422 -10.34 -20.97 1.77
N LEU A 423 -10.49 -19.94 0.92
CA LEU A 423 -9.58 -18.80 0.80
C LEU A 423 -10.21 -17.55 1.43
N PRO A 424 -10.47 -17.53 2.75
CA PRO A 424 -11.12 -16.37 3.37
C PRO A 424 -10.21 -15.14 3.35
N GLY A 425 -8.89 -15.34 3.36
CA GLY A 425 -7.88 -14.31 3.55
C GLY A 425 -7.50 -14.14 5.02
N ALA A 426 -6.38 -13.44 5.25
CA ALA A 426 -5.84 -13.15 6.57
C ALA A 426 -5.17 -11.77 6.58
N ILE A 427 -4.87 -11.25 7.77
CA ILE A 427 -3.91 -10.16 7.94
C ILE A 427 -2.75 -10.61 8.82
N TYR A 428 -1.58 -10.06 8.55
CA TYR A 428 -0.36 -10.25 9.30
C TYR A 428 0.06 -8.90 9.86
N ALA A 429 0.02 -8.78 11.19
CA ALA A 429 0.49 -7.58 11.88
C ALA A 429 1.93 -7.81 12.36
N TYR A 430 2.83 -6.91 11.96
CA TYR A 430 4.22 -6.91 12.37
C TYR A 430 4.43 -5.76 13.35
N SER A 431 4.97 -6.08 14.52
CA SER A 431 5.33 -5.11 15.56
C SER A 431 6.81 -5.17 15.87
N SER A 432 7.49 -4.04 16.09
CA SER A 432 8.86 -4.05 16.58
C SER A 432 8.96 -3.39 17.94
N ASP A 433 9.32 -4.18 18.95
CA ASP A 433 9.71 -3.61 20.22
C ASP A 433 11.14 -3.07 20.08
N SER A 434 11.32 -1.78 20.35
CA SER A 434 12.65 -1.27 20.67
C SER A 434 13.04 -1.88 22.02
N ILE A 435 13.72 -3.02 21.99
CA ILE A 435 14.33 -3.59 23.20
C ILE A 435 15.40 -2.60 23.64
N PHE A 436 15.05 -1.68 24.55
CA PHE A 436 16.02 -0.95 25.34
C PHE A 436 16.78 -2.00 26.16
N VAL A 437 17.92 -2.45 25.65
CA VAL A 437 18.88 -3.21 26.44
C VAL A 437 19.52 -2.21 27.40
N ASP A 438 18.80 -1.87 28.47
CA ASP A 438 19.38 -1.14 29.59
C ASP A 438 20.45 -2.04 30.19
N GLY A 439 21.71 -1.73 29.87
CA GLY A 439 22.90 -2.38 30.37
C GLY A 439 23.01 -2.19 31.88
N PHE A 440 22.29 -3.00 32.64
CA PHE A 440 22.56 -3.21 34.06
C PHE A 440 23.80 -4.10 34.18
N GLU A 441 24.98 -3.51 34.01
CA GLU A 441 26.18 -4.06 34.64
C GLU A 441 26.08 -3.82 36.15
N GLY A 442 25.62 -4.84 36.86
CA GLY A 442 25.84 -4.93 38.30
C GLY A 442 27.34 -4.92 38.60
N SER A 443 27.79 -3.93 39.36
CA SER A 443 29.06 -4.00 40.07
C SER A 443 28.80 -4.08 41.58
N ARG A 444 29.54 -5.01 42.18
CA ARG A 444 29.52 -5.43 43.58
C ARG A 444 30.04 -4.36 44.53
#